data_AF-A0A1Z8B7T1-F1
#
_entry.id   AF-A0A1Z8B7T1-F1
#
_cell.length_a   1.000
_cell.length_b   1.000
_cell.length_c   1.000
_cell.angle_alpha   90.00
_cell.angle_beta   90.00
_cell.angle_gamma   90.00
#
_symmetry.space_group_name_H-M   'P 1'
#
loop_
_entity.id
_entity.type
_entity.pdbx_description
1 polymer ?
#
loop_
_entity_poly.entity_id
_entity_poly.type
_entity_poly.pdbx_seq_one_letter_code
_entity_poly.pdbx_strand_id
1 'polypeptide(L)' 'NKEPKRGADNKWVAFVHPKGTNGVLVELCQEIEE' A
#
# COMPACT_ATOMS: atom_id res chain seq x y z
N ASN A 1 -2.26 -10.19 -1.62
CA ASN A 1 -2.68 -9.48 -0.40
C ASN A 1 -3.87 -8.61 -0.76
N LYS A 2 -5.05 -8.87 -0.17
CA LYS A 2 -6.25 -8.06 -0.43
C LYS A 2 -6.45 -6.95 0.61
N GLU A 3 -5.74 -7.04 1.73
CA GLU A 3 -5.89 -6.14 2.88
C GLU A 3 -4.58 -5.38 3.12
N PRO A 4 -4.68 -4.12 3.58
CA PRO A 4 -3.51 -3.35 4.00
C PRO A 4 -2.82 -4.00 5.21
N LYS A 5 -1.52 -3.77 5.34
CA LYS A 5 -0.68 -4.26 6.43
C LYS A 5 0.04 -3.10 7.11
N ARG A 6 0.54 -3.28 8.33
CA ARG A 6 1.33 -2.25 9.01
C ARG A 6 2.71 -2.15 8.35
N GLY A 7 3.08 -0.96 7.88
CA GLY A 7 4.35 -0.66 7.24
C GLY A 7 5.26 0.19 8.12
N ALA A 8 6.22 0.88 7.49
CA ALA A 8 7.08 1.84 8.15
C ALA A 8 6.30 3.09 8.61
N ASP A 9 6.91 3.89 9.49
CA ASP A 9 6.41 5.19 9.95
C ASP A 9 4.95 5.18 10.46
N ASN A 10 4.52 4.09 11.12
CA ASN A 10 3.14 3.91 11.57
C ASN A 10 2.08 4.14 10.48
N LYS A 11 2.34 3.65 9.26
CA LYS A 11 1.38 3.73 8.15
C LYS A 11 0.75 2.37 7.84
N TRP A 12 -0.51 2.38 7.42
CA TRP A 12 -1.10 1.28 6.65
C TRP A 12 -0.52 1.29 5.24
N VAL A 13 -0.05 0.13 4.79
CA VAL A 13 0.50 -0.06 3.43
C VAL A 13 -0.28 -1.09 2.65
N ALA A 14 -0.54 -0.80 1.38
CA ALA A 14 -1.10 -1.74 0.42
C ALA A 14 -0.40 -1.62 -0.94
N PHE A 15 -0.26 -2.74 -1.64
CA PHE A 15 0.35 -2.76 -2.97
C PHE A 15 -0.70 -2.98 -4.05
N VAL A 16 -0.62 -2.18 -5.11
CA VAL A 16 -1.41 -2.38 -6.33
C VAL A 16 -0.55 -3.09 -7.36
N HIS A 17 -1.06 -4.22 -7.86
CA HIS A 17 -0.32 -5.06 -8.80
C HIS A 17 -0.10 -4.34 -10.15
N PRO A 18 1.11 -4.41 -10.77
CA PRO A 18 1.45 -3.74 -12.03
C PRO A 18 0.47 -3.93 -13.19
N LYS A 19 -0.24 -5.07 -13.20
CA LYS A 19 -1.31 -5.39 -14.16
C LYS A 19 -2.43 -4.33 -14.19
N GLY A 20 -2.70 -3.67 -13.06
CA GLY A 20 -3.70 -2.60 -12.95
C GLY A 20 -3.12 -1.19 -13.09
N THR A 21 -1.80 -1.06 -13.22
CA THR A 21 -1.06 0.22 -13.11
C THR A 21 -0.02 0.35 -14.22
N ASN A 22 -0.34 -0.08 -15.44
CA ASN A 22 0.48 0.06 -16.65
C ASN A 22 1.95 -0.38 -16.47
N GLY A 23 2.18 -1.48 -15.74
CA GLY A 23 3.52 -2.03 -15.53
C GLY A 23 4.28 -1.43 -14.34
N VAL A 24 3.69 -0.50 -13.58
CA VAL A 24 4.33 0.13 -12.42
C VAL A 24 3.81 -0.50 -11.12
N LEU A 25 4.68 -0.99 -10.25
CA LEU A 25 4.28 -1.39 -8.90
C LEU A 25 4.03 -0.13 -8.06
N VAL A 26 2.83 -0.03 -7.47
CA VAL A 26 2.45 1.13 -6.65
C VAL A 26 2.26 0.69 -5.20
N GLU A 27 2.84 1.45 -4.28
CA GLU A 27 2.59 1.37 -2.84
C GLU A 27 1.65 2.52 -2.43
N LEU A 28 0.57 2.19 -1.74
CA LEU A 28 -0.32 3.16 -1.11
C LEU A 28 0.01 3.21 0.38
N CYS A 29 0.20 4.42 0.89
CA CYS A 29 0.52 4.69 2.30
C CYS A 29 -0.55 5.58 2.92
N GLN A 30 -1.06 5.20 4.08
CA GLN A 30 -2.00 6.00 4.88
C GLN A 30 -1.53 6.05 6.33
N GLU A 31 -1.51 7.22 6.96
CA GLU A 31 -1.19 7.35 8.38
C GLU A 31 -2.22 6.63 9.26
N ILE A 32 -1.74 6.04 10.35
CA ILE A 32 -2.61 5.53 11.41
C ILE A 32 -2.86 6.69 12.37
N GLU A 33 -4.05 7.29 12.29
CA GLU A 33 -4.51 8.25 13.31
C GLU A 33 -4.77 7.49 14.63
N GLU A 34 -4.32 8.07 15.75
CA GLU A 34 -4.53 7.52 17.10
C GLU A 34 -5.97 7.68 17.60
#